data_AF-A0A1I6I0H7-F1
#
_entry.id   AF-A0A1I6I0H7-F1
#
_cell.length_a   1.000
_cell.length_b   1.000
_cell.length_c   1.000
_cell.angle_alpha   90.00
_cell.angle_beta   90.00
_cell.angle_gamma   90.00
#
_symmetry.space_group_name_H-M   'P 1'
#
loop_
_entity.id
_entity.type
_entity.pdbx_description
1 polymer ?
#
loop_
_entity_poly.entity_id
_entity_poly.type
_entity_poly.pdbx_seq_one_letter_code
_entity_poly.pdbx_strand_id
1 'polypeptide(L)'
;MVLLFAGCQQDASVEPSTHSLDHAPAPGLVLAVPPYEMPSRIQQRFEPLVHYLSEVLNQPVSLYITHSYEDQIKRLVNGEVDLAYIGPVSYLKAQKAAATAGQPLQLIAAEAPYRAAVIVHENSDITYLPDLINRSIAFGSYHSYSGHFIIRQLLRLDGIYLNDLQFYSFLGRHERAIMSVVHQEFDAAATTEGIAQRFINNGYPIKIIRTSEFLAPTVIVASDQLPITQREKLIEALLFNPAPDLEFNFYDVADEEFVEVARILHKLER
;
A
#
# COMPACT_ATOMS: atom_id res chain seq x y z
N MET A 1 -52.86 11.84 77.10
CA MET A 1 -52.38 10.94 76.04
C MET A 1 -52.62 11.65 74.71
N VAL A 2 -51.77 12.63 74.42
CA VAL A 2 -50.68 12.63 73.41
C VAL A 2 -51.17 13.14 72.05
N LEU A 3 -50.68 14.34 71.72
CA LEU A 3 -50.63 14.97 70.41
C LEU A 3 -49.71 14.19 69.45
N LEU A 4 -49.91 14.29 68.12
CA LEU A 4 -48.97 14.91 67.15
C LEU A 4 -49.14 14.39 65.70
N PHE A 5 -49.34 15.35 64.79
CA PHE A 5 -48.75 15.59 63.45
C PHE A 5 -48.86 14.60 62.27
N ALA A 6 -49.53 15.11 61.23
CA ALA A 6 -49.02 15.46 59.88
C ALA A 6 -48.05 14.52 59.13
N GLY A 7 -48.42 14.23 57.87
CA GLY A 7 -47.50 13.79 56.83
C GLY A 7 -48.23 13.51 55.51
N CYS A 8 -48.36 14.54 54.65
CA CYS A 8 -48.71 14.35 53.24
C CYS A 8 -47.51 13.73 52.52
N GLN A 9 -47.72 12.65 51.78
CA GLN A 9 -46.72 12.11 50.86
C GLN A 9 -47.20 12.39 49.43
N GLN A 10 -46.54 13.34 48.78
CA GLN A 10 -46.66 13.58 47.34
C GLN A 10 -45.80 12.53 46.63
N ASP A 11 -46.45 11.64 45.90
CA ASP A 11 -45.78 10.78 44.93
C ASP A 11 -45.25 11.66 43.80
N ALA A 12 -43.93 11.85 43.78
CA ALA A 12 -43.22 12.47 42.67
C ALA A 12 -43.21 11.47 41.50
N SER A 13 -44.02 11.75 40.48
CA SER A 13 -43.93 11.10 39.17
C SER A 13 -42.60 11.47 38.52
N VAL A 14 -41.69 10.50 38.45
CA VAL A 14 -40.44 10.59 37.69
C VAL A 14 -40.80 10.56 36.20
N GLU A 15 -40.53 11.65 35.48
CA GLU A 15 -40.59 11.67 34.02
C GLU A 15 -39.48 10.77 33.45
N PRO A 16 -39.73 9.97 32.39
CA PRO A 16 -38.69 9.18 31.77
C PRO A 16 -37.75 10.09 30.98
N SER A 17 -36.47 10.07 31.34
CA SER A 17 -35.39 10.66 30.56
C SER A 17 -35.38 10.06 29.17
N THR A 18 -35.68 10.88 28.17
CA THR A 18 -35.50 10.57 26.75
C THR A 18 -34.02 10.43 26.46
N HIS A 19 -33.49 9.21 26.62
CA HIS A 19 -32.27 8.81 25.95
C HIS A 19 -32.58 8.75 24.45
N SER A 20 -32.09 9.75 23.72
CA SER A 20 -32.04 9.73 22.26
C SER A 20 -31.24 8.51 21.82
N LEU A 21 -31.94 7.50 21.30
CA LEU A 21 -31.38 6.49 20.44
C LEU A 21 -31.18 7.08 19.03
N ASP A 22 -30.26 6.48 18.29
CA ASP A 22 -29.99 6.65 16.85
C ASP A 22 -28.84 7.60 16.46
N HIS A 23 -27.62 7.19 16.82
CA HIS A 23 -26.56 7.18 15.81
C HIS A 23 -26.49 5.76 15.24
N ALA A 24 -27.00 5.56 14.02
CA ALA A 24 -26.56 4.44 13.21
C ALA A 24 -25.02 4.42 13.21
N PRO A 25 -24.35 3.26 13.34
CA PRO A 25 -22.90 3.22 13.25
C PRO A 25 -22.46 3.94 11.98
N ALA A 26 -21.51 4.87 12.09
CA ALA A 26 -20.95 5.52 10.91
C ALA A 26 -20.55 4.42 9.90
N PRO A 27 -20.85 4.59 8.60
CA PRO A 27 -20.42 3.61 7.60
C PRO A 27 -18.91 3.42 7.74
N GLY A 28 -18.47 2.16 7.84
CA GLY A 28 -17.07 1.85 8.06
C GLY A 28 -16.20 2.31 6.88
N LEU A 29 -14.93 2.61 7.16
CA LEU A 29 -13.96 2.99 6.13
C LEU A 29 -13.34 1.75 5.48
N VAL A 30 -12.86 1.92 4.26
CA VAL A 30 -12.16 0.88 3.49
C VAL A 30 -10.73 1.31 3.20
N LEU A 31 -9.77 0.50 3.66
CA LEU A 31 -8.36 0.59 3.28
C LEU A 31 -8.06 -0.36 2.12
N ALA A 32 -7.76 0.19 0.95
CA ALA A 32 -7.40 -0.57 -0.23
C ALA A 32 -5.89 -0.85 -0.32
N VAL A 33 -5.52 -2.10 -0.59
CA VAL A 33 -4.12 -2.53 -0.77
C VAL A 33 -3.98 -3.22 -2.14
N PRO A 34 -2.90 -2.97 -2.92
CA PRO A 34 -2.70 -3.63 -4.19
C PRO A 34 -2.32 -5.10 -3.96
N PRO A 35 -2.59 -6.00 -4.91
CA PRO A 35 -2.29 -7.42 -4.75
C PRO A 35 -0.80 -7.71 -5.03
N TYR A 36 0.11 -7.05 -4.30
CA TYR A 36 1.55 -7.13 -4.54
C TYR A 36 2.17 -8.49 -4.11
N GLU A 37 1.46 -9.24 -3.26
CA GLU A 37 1.80 -10.57 -2.72
C GLU A 37 0.57 -11.50 -2.65
N MET A 38 0.70 -12.69 -2.05
CA MET A 38 -0.43 -13.55 -1.69
C MET A 38 -1.44 -12.81 -0.79
N PRO A 39 -2.76 -12.96 -1.02
CA PRO A 39 -3.77 -12.29 -0.21
C PRO A 39 -3.69 -12.62 1.28
N SER A 40 -3.36 -13.86 1.64
CA SER A 40 -3.18 -14.26 3.04
C SER A 40 -2.03 -13.52 3.74
N ARG A 41 -0.94 -13.23 3.02
CA ARG A 41 0.20 -12.46 3.54
C ARG A 41 -0.14 -10.99 3.71
N ILE A 42 -0.87 -10.43 2.75
CA ILE A 42 -1.39 -9.06 2.84
C ILE A 42 -2.36 -8.95 4.02
N GLN A 43 -3.31 -9.89 4.15
CA GLN A 43 -4.25 -9.93 5.26
C GLN A 43 -3.50 -9.97 6.61
N GLN A 44 -2.57 -10.91 6.77
CA GLN A 44 -1.77 -11.04 7.99
C GLN A 44 -1.02 -9.75 8.34
N ARG A 45 -0.45 -9.07 7.34
CA ARG A 45 0.32 -7.84 7.56
C ARG A 45 -0.56 -6.64 7.90
N PHE A 46 -1.72 -6.50 7.27
CA PHE A 46 -2.56 -5.30 7.38
C PHE A 46 -3.66 -5.40 8.44
N GLU A 47 -4.00 -6.59 8.91
CA GLU A 47 -5.03 -6.79 9.94
C GLU A 47 -4.74 -6.01 11.24
N PRO A 48 -3.51 -6.02 11.81
CA PRO A 48 -3.20 -5.19 12.99
C PRO A 48 -3.36 -3.69 12.73
N LEU A 49 -2.95 -3.21 11.54
CA LEU A 49 -3.11 -1.81 11.15
C LEU A 49 -4.59 -1.42 11.07
N VAL A 50 -5.41 -2.25 10.41
CA VAL A 50 -6.84 -1.99 10.27
C VAL A 50 -7.56 -2.00 11.62
N HIS A 51 -7.18 -2.91 12.52
CA HIS A 51 -7.70 -2.94 13.88
C HIS A 51 -7.36 -1.64 14.62
N TYR A 52 -6.08 -1.25 14.62
CA TYR A 52 -5.60 -0.03 15.24
C TYR A 52 -6.31 1.23 14.71
N LEU A 53 -6.45 1.35 13.39
CA LEU A 53 -7.16 2.48 12.77
C LEU A 53 -8.66 2.51 13.17
N SER A 54 -9.27 1.35 13.39
CA SER A 54 -10.66 1.27 13.85
C SER A 54 -10.83 1.84 15.26
N GLU A 55 -9.87 1.56 16.15
CA GLU A 55 -9.86 2.09 17.51
C GLU A 55 -9.64 3.62 17.52
N VAL A 56 -8.66 4.10 16.75
CA VAL A 56 -8.34 5.54 16.61
C VAL A 56 -9.53 6.35 16.12
N LEU A 57 -10.25 5.81 15.14
CA LEU A 57 -11.37 6.51 14.52
C LEU A 57 -12.71 6.27 15.22
N ASN A 58 -12.77 5.30 16.14
CA ASN A 58 -14.00 4.84 16.78
C ASN A 58 -15.09 4.48 15.74
N GLN A 59 -14.69 3.83 14.66
CA GLN A 59 -15.56 3.30 13.60
C GLN A 59 -14.85 2.13 12.90
N PRO A 60 -15.59 1.18 12.29
CA PRO A 60 -14.96 0.07 11.59
C PRO A 60 -14.07 0.56 10.44
N VAL A 61 -12.85 0.03 10.36
CA VAL A 61 -12.01 0.07 9.16
C VAL A 61 -11.93 -1.36 8.63
N SER A 62 -12.03 -1.54 7.32
CA SER A 62 -11.95 -2.85 6.67
C SER A 62 -10.83 -2.88 5.63
N LEU A 63 -10.20 -4.04 5.47
CA LEU A 63 -9.19 -4.26 4.45
C LEU A 63 -9.86 -4.71 3.14
N TYR A 64 -9.53 -4.03 2.04
CA TYR A 64 -9.89 -4.48 0.70
C TYR A 64 -8.62 -4.74 -0.13
N ILE A 65 -8.37 -6.01 -0.46
CA ILE A 65 -7.30 -6.39 -1.38
C ILE A 65 -7.85 -6.32 -2.80
N THR A 66 -7.36 -5.35 -3.56
CA THR A 66 -7.82 -5.04 -4.91
C THR A 66 -7.45 -6.13 -5.92
N HIS A 67 -8.18 -6.20 -7.03
CA HIS A 67 -7.92 -7.21 -8.08
C HIS A 67 -6.62 -6.95 -8.85
N SER A 68 -6.28 -5.67 -9.01
CA SER A 68 -5.06 -5.21 -9.66
C SER A 68 -4.70 -3.80 -9.18
N TYR A 69 -3.54 -3.29 -9.59
CA TYR A 69 -3.13 -1.92 -9.29
C TYR A 69 -4.05 -0.90 -9.99
N GLU A 70 -4.50 -1.22 -11.20
CA GLU A 70 -5.48 -0.45 -11.96
C GLU A 70 -6.84 -0.39 -11.24
N ASP A 71 -7.28 -1.52 -10.66
CA ASP A 71 -8.49 -1.59 -9.84
C ASP A 71 -8.37 -0.71 -8.60
N GLN A 72 -7.23 -0.73 -7.91
CA GLN A 72 -6.96 0.19 -6.79
C GLN A 72 -7.08 1.65 -7.20
N ILE A 73 -6.41 2.04 -8.29
CA ILE A 73 -6.45 3.43 -8.79
C ILE A 73 -7.89 3.85 -9.09
N LYS A 74 -8.65 3.01 -9.81
CA LYS A 74 -10.04 3.31 -10.19
C LYS A 74 -10.93 3.48 -8.97
N ARG A 75 -10.87 2.54 -8.03
CA ARG A 75 -11.69 2.57 -6.82
C ARG A 75 -11.42 3.81 -5.97
N LEU A 76 -10.14 4.14 -5.80
CA LEU A 76 -9.73 5.31 -5.05
C LEU A 76 -10.22 6.61 -5.71
N VAL A 77 -10.03 6.75 -7.03
CA VAL A 77 -10.47 7.94 -7.79
C VAL A 77 -11.99 8.07 -7.82
N ASN A 78 -12.72 6.96 -7.82
CA ASN A 78 -14.19 6.95 -7.82
C ASN A 78 -14.80 7.13 -6.42
N GLY A 79 -13.99 7.20 -5.36
CA GLY A 79 -14.48 7.24 -3.98
C GLY A 79 -15.14 5.92 -3.52
N GLU A 80 -14.82 4.79 -4.17
CA GLU A 80 -15.29 3.46 -3.74
C GLU A 80 -14.51 2.92 -2.53
N VAL A 81 -13.37 3.54 -2.21
CA VAL A 81 -12.54 3.26 -1.02
C VAL A 81 -12.06 4.58 -0.42
N ASP A 82 -11.93 4.62 0.91
CA ASP A 82 -11.61 5.84 1.65
C ASP A 82 -10.11 6.09 1.77
N LEU A 83 -9.36 5.00 1.93
CA LEU A 83 -7.90 4.99 2.10
C LEU A 83 -7.26 4.03 1.10
N ALA A 84 -6.03 4.31 0.70
CA ALA A 84 -5.23 3.39 -0.10
C ALA A 84 -3.78 3.37 0.35
N TYR A 85 -3.23 2.17 0.59
CA TYR A 85 -1.79 1.94 0.64
C TYR A 85 -1.28 1.77 -0.79
N ILE A 86 -0.65 2.79 -1.36
CA ILE A 86 -0.45 2.94 -2.80
C ILE A 86 1.00 3.28 -3.15
N GLY A 87 1.56 2.55 -4.13
CA GLY A 87 2.94 2.74 -4.57
C GLY A 87 3.13 4.00 -5.42
N PRO A 88 4.36 4.54 -5.55
CA PRO A 88 4.64 5.85 -6.15
C PRO A 88 4.04 6.10 -7.54
N VAL A 89 4.20 5.13 -8.45
CA VAL A 89 3.65 5.21 -9.81
C VAL A 89 2.12 5.26 -9.78
N SER A 90 1.50 4.43 -8.93
CA SER A 90 0.05 4.36 -8.82
C SER A 90 -0.51 5.61 -8.14
N TYR A 91 0.20 6.16 -7.15
CA TYR A 91 -0.11 7.45 -6.52
C TYR A 91 -0.15 8.57 -7.55
N LEU A 92 0.91 8.77 -8.34
CA LEU A 92 0.94 9.83 -9.35
C LEU A 92 -0.18 9.70 -10.38
N LYS A 93 -0.50 8.47 -10.82
CA LYS A 93 -1.60 8.21 -11.76
C LYS A 93 -2.96 8.51 -11.11
N ALA A 94 -3.17 8.06 -9.87
CA ALA A 94 -4.40 8.32 -9.12
C ALA A 94 -4.56 9.81 -8.82
N GLN A 95 -3.53 10.48 -8.31
CA GLN A 95 -3.53 11.90 -7.98
C GLN A 95 -3.86 12.76 -9.21
N LYS A 96 -3.26 12.46 -10.36
CA LYS A 96 -3.58 13.16 -11.62
C LYS A 96 -5.05 12.98 -12.01
N ALA A 97 -5.57 11.76 -11.93
CA ALA A 97 -6.95 11.45 -12.28
C ALA A 97 -7.95 12.13 -11.32
N ALA A 98 -7.69 12.03 -10.01
CA ALA A 98 -8.52 12.61 -8.96
C ALA A 98 -8.51 14.15 -9.02
N ALA A 99 -7.34 14.78 -9.22
CA ALA A 99 -7.25 16.23 -9.44
C ALA A 99 -8.00 16.69 -10.69
N THR A 100 -8.00 15.90 -11.77
CA THR A 100 -8.77 16.20 -12.99
C THR A 100 -10.29 16.14 -12.72
N ALA A 101 -10.71 15.26 -11.80
CA ALA A 101 -12.09 15.17 -11.33
C ALA A 101 -12.46 16.22 -10.26
N GLY A 102 -11.51 17.09 -9.86
CA GLY A 102 -11.72 18.09 -8.82
C GLY A 102 -11.66 17.56 -7.39
N GLN A 103 -11.11 16.35 -7.19
CA GLN A 103 -11.08 15.62 -5.93
C GLN A 103 -9.64 15.16 -5.59
N PRO A 104 -8.69 16.07 -5.31
CA PRO A 104 -7.29 15.69 -5.10
C PRO A 104 -7.11 14.83 -3.84
N LEU A 105 -6.37 13.72 -3.95
CA LEU A 105 -6.09 12.83 -2.82
C LEU A 105 -5.20 13.55 -1.80
N GLN A 106 -5.32 13.11 -0.55
CA GLN A 106 -4.59 13.68 0.59
C GLN A 106 -3.56 12.66 1.08
N LEU A 107 -2.28 13.04 1.14
CA LEU A 107 -1.24 12.24 1.78
C LEU A 107 -1.54 12.14 3.30
N ILE A 108 -1.41 10.93 3.85
CA ILE A 108 -1.60 10.69 5.29
C ILE A 108 -0.26 10.31 5.94
N ALA A 109 0.46 9.35 5.35
CA ALA A 109 1.73 8.87 5.86
C ALA A 109 2.49 8.10 4.78
N ALA A 110 3.81 8.02 4.89
CA ALA A 110 4.66 7.16 4.08
C ALA A 110 5.22 6.00 4.91
N GLU A 111 5.25 4.80 4.33
CA GLU A 111 6.06 3.70 4.86
C GLU A 111 7.52 3.88 4.43
N ALA A 112 8.44 3.48 5.31
CA ALA A 112 9.89 3.50 5.09
C ALA A 112 10.31 3.18 3.64
N PRO A 113 11.24 3.96 3.06
CA PRO A 113 11.76 3.71 1.72
C PRO A 113 12.27 2.29 1.53
N TYR A 114 12.10 1.77 0.33
CA TYR A 114 12.47 0.40 -0.04
C TYR A 114 13.33 0.41 -1.31
N ARG A 115 13.98 -0.71 -1.62
CA ARG A 115 14.76 -0.89 -2.84
C ARG A 115 14.08 -1.86 -3.80
N ALA A 116 14.20 -1.62 -5.10
CA ALA A 116 13.94 -2.63 -6.11
C ALA A 116 15.12 -3.61 -6.17
N ALA A 117 14.85 -4.83 -6.64
CA ALA A 117 15.84 -5.86 -6.85
C ALA A 117 15.58 -6.62 -8.16
N VAL A 118 16.67 -7.02 -8.82
CA VAL A 118 16.67 -8.05 -9.85
C VAL A 118 17.24 -9.31 -9.24
N ILE A 119 16.50 -10.41 -9.36
CA ILE A 119 16.90 -11.73 -8.89
C ILE A 119 17.05 -12.69 -10.05
N VAL A 120 17.85 -13.72 -9.84
CA VAL A 120 18.04 -14.87 -10.73
C VAL A 120 18.07 -16.14 -9.89
N HIS A 121 17.98 -17.31 -10.53
CA HIS A 121 18.17 -18.59 -9.84
C HIS A 121 19.62 -18.68 -9.31
N GLU A 122 19.85 -19.30 -8.16
CA GLU A 122 21.19 -19.37 -7.54
C GLU A 122 22.25 -20.00 -8.47
N ASN A 123 21.83 -21.03 -9.21
CA ASN A 123 22.62 -21.75 -10.21
C ASN A 123 22.72 -21.05 -11.59
N SER A 124 22.13 -19.86 -11.75
CA SER A 124 22.23 -19.10 -13.00
C SER A 124 23.66 -18.58 -13.24
N ASP A 125 24.06 -18.56 -14.51
CA ASP A 125 25.29 -17.95 -15.02
C ASP A 125 25.23 -16.41 -15.08
N ILE A 126 24.04 -15.82 -14.90
CA ILE A 126 23.80 -14.38 -14.88
C ILE A 126 24.35 -13.78 -13.58
N THR A 127 25.23 -12.79 -13.73
CA THR A 127 25.89 -12.12 -12.60
C THR A 127 25.66 -10.61 -12.57
N TYR A 128 25.43 -9.98 -13.72
CA TYR A 128 25.15 -8.55 -13.84
C TYR A 128 24.05 -8.27 -14.88
N LEU A 129 23.49 -7.06 -14.90
CA LEU A 129 22.37 -6.74 -15.80
C LEU A 129 22.68 -6.98 -17.28
N PRO A 130 23.86 -6.62 -17.83
CA PRO A 130 24.20 -6.95 -19.22
C PRO A 130 24.12 -8.44 -19.61
N ASP A 131 24.23 -9.37 -18.66
CA ASP A 131 24.03 -10.81 -18.93
C ASP A 131 22.57 -11.14 -19.29
N LEU A 132 21.64 -10.20 -19.14
CA LEU A 132 20.21 -10.35 -19.49
C LEU A 132 19.92 -10.17 -20.99
N ILE A 133 20.90 -9.76 -21.78
CA ILE A 133 20.74 -9.69 -23.25
C ILE A 133 20.45 -11.09 -23.78
N ASN A 134 19.41 -11.24 -24.60
CA ASN A 134 18.85 -12.50 -25.08
C ASN A 134 18.42 -13.47 -23.96
N ARG A 135 18.07 -12.96 -22.78
CA ARG A 135 17.46 -13.74 -21.68
C ARG A 135 16.03 -13.28 -21.41
N SER A 136 15.33 -14.02 -20.57
CA SER A 136 13.96 -13.75 -20.17
C SER A 136 13.87 -13.05 -18.81
N ILE A 137 12.93 -12.10 -18.66
CA ILE A 137 12.66 -11.44 -17.37
C ILE A 137 11.17 -11.39 -17.03
N ALA A 138 10.84 -11.80 -15.81
CA ALA A 138 9.51 -11.66 -15.24
C ALA A 138 9.39 -10.33 -14.46
N PHE A 139 8.51 -9.45 -14.91
CA PHE A 139 8.11 -8.25 -14.17
C PHE A 139 6.94 -8.54 -13.23
N GLY A 140 6.76 -7.66 -12.23
CA GLY A 140 5.56 -7.65 -11.39
C GLY A 140 4.33 -7.10 -12.13
N SER A 141 3.56 -6.25 -11.46
CA SER A 141 2.49 -5.48 -12.11
C SER A 141 3.06 -4.43 -13.07
N TYR A 142 2.34 -4.16 -14.16
CA TYR A 142 2.67 -3.08 -15.10
C TYR A 142 2.72 -1.71 -14.41
N HIS A 143 1.92 -1.46 -13.37
CA HIS A 143 1.96 -0.21 -12.60
C HIS A 143 2.87 -0.28 -11.36
N SER A 144 3.64 -1.36 -11.19
CA SER A 144 4.60 -1.48 -10.09
C SER A 144 5.81 -0.57 -10.30
N TYR A 145 6.17 0.23 -9.29
CA TYR A 145 7.36 1.06 -9.36
C TYR A 145 8.65 0.22 -9.32
N SER A 146 8.83 -0.58 -8.25
CA SER A 146 9.97 -1.48 -8.11
C SER A 146 9.95 -2.66 -9.06
N GLY A 147 8.77 -3.26 -9.28
CA GLY A 147 8.63 -4.48 -10.07
C GLY A 147 8.59 -4.26 -11.58
N HIS A 148 8.69 -3.01 -12.06
CA HIS A 148 8.70 -2.70 -13.49
C HIS A 148 9.52 -1.44 -13.80
N PHE A 149 9.06 -0.24 -13.41
CA PHE A 149 9.65 1.02 -13.89
C PHE A 149 11.10 1.19 -13.47
N ILE A 150 11.46 0.89 -12.23
CA ILE A 150 12.84 0.99 -11.75
C ILE A 150 13.74 -0.03 -12.42
N ILE A 151 13.30 -1.28 -12.61
CA ILE A 151 14.13 -2.27 -13.30
C ILE A 151 14.38 -1.87 -14.76
N ARG A 152 13.38 -1.34 -15.46
CA ARG A 152 13.59 -0.78 -16.81
C ARG A 152 14.55 0.40 -16.81
N GLN A 153 14.49 1.26 -15.80
CA GLN A 153 15.42 2.37 -15.65
C GLN A 153 16.85 1.86 -15.43
N LEU A 154 17.05 0.85 -14.59
CA LEU A 154 18.36 0.23 -14.35
C LEU A 154 18.92 -0.45 -15.62
N LEU A 155 18.11 -1.20 -16.34
CA LEU A 155 18.49 -1.79 -17.63
C LEU A 155 18.97 -0.71 -18.61
N ARG A 156 18.21 0.38 -18.75
CA ARG A 156 18.58 1.49 -19.65
C ARG A 156 19.86 2.20 -19.25
N LEU A 157 20.16 2.32 -17.95
CA LEU A 157 21.41 2.93 -17.49
C LEU A 157 22.62 2.10 -17.90
N ASP A 158 22.45 0.78 -18.05
CA ASP A 158 23.46 -0.14 -18.57
C ASP A 158 23.37 -0.34 -20.09
N GLY A 159 22.56 0.48 -20.79
CA GLY A 159 22.40 0.43 -22.24
C GLY A 159 21.55 -0.73 -22.76
N ILE A 160 20.77 -1.37 -21.89
CA ILE A 160 19.91 -2.52 -22.22
C ILE A 160 18.47 -2.06 -22.36
N TYR A 161 17.83 -2.46 -23.45
CA TYR A 161 16.45 -2.15 -23.76
C TYR A 161 15.60 -3.42 -23.80
N LEU A 162 14.27 -3.27 -23.74
CA LEU A 162 13.38 -4.44 -23.70
C LEU A 162 13.46 -5.31 -24.96
N ASN A 163 13.85 -4.74 -26.11
CA ASN A 163 14.07 -5.45 -27.36
C ASN A 163 15.42 -6.19 -27.43
N ASP A 164 16.32 -5.96 -26.47
CA ASP A 164 17.56 -6.73 -26.33
C ASP A 164 17.33 -8.02 -25.51
N LEU A 165 16.17 -8.15 -24.86
CA LEU A 165 15.76 -9.35 -24.12
C LEU A 165 15.19 -10.40 -25.09
N GLN A 166 15.29 -11.69 -24.73
CA GLN A 166 14.63 -12.75 -25.50
C GLN A 166 13.11 -12.59 -25.43
N PHE A 167 12.57 -12.41 -24.22
CA PHE A 167 11.19 -12.02 -23.97
C PHE A 167 11.03 -11.51 -22.53
N TYR A 168 9.90 -10.87 -22.26
CA TYR A 168 9.52 -10.48 -20.91
C TYR A 168 8.01 -10.67 -20.70
N SER A 169 7.56 -10.73 -19.45
CA SER A 169 6.14 -10.80 -19.13
C SER A 169 5.82 -10.13 -17.80
N PHE A 170 4.59 -9.64 -17.66
CA PHE A 170 4.07 -9.10 -16.41
C PHE A 170 3.28 -10.18 -15.68
N LEU A 171 3.78 -10.63 -14.53
CA LEU A 171 3.13 -11.67 -13.73
C LEU A 171 2.24 -11.10 -12.62
N GLY A 172 2.11 -9.77 -12.55
CA GLY A 172 1.16 -9.06 -11.70
C GLY A 172 1.60 -8.92 -10.24
N ARG A 173 2.29 -9.91 -9.66
CA ARG A 173 2.70 -9.93 -8.26
C ARG A 173 4.18 -10.25 -8.11
N HIS A 174 4.82 -9.68 -7.09
CA HIS A 174 6.25 -9.90 -6.82
C HIS A 174 6.57 -11.36 -6.57
N GLU A 175 5.74 -12.02 -5.78
CA GLU A 175 5.88 -13.45 -5.49
C GLU A 175 5.77 -14.31 -6.75
N ARG A 176 4.82 -14.02 -7.66
CA ARG A 176 4.69 -14.79 -8.91
C ARG A 176 5.92 -14.61 -9.79
N ALA A 177 6.48 -13.40 -9.86
CA ALA A 177 7.73 -13.13 -10.57
C ALA A 177 8.89 -13.94 -9.99
N ILE A 178 9.06 -13.94 -8.66
CA ILE A 178 10.11 -14.74 -8.00
C ILE A 178 9.93 -16.24 -8.26
N MET A 179 8.71 -16.75 -8.08
CA MET A 179 8.42 -18.18 -8.27
C MET A 179 8.67 -18.65 -9.70
N SER A 180 8.48 -17.79 -10.70
CA SER A 180 8.81 -18.12 -12.09
C SER A 180 10.31 -18.39 -12.29
N VAL A 181 11.19 -17.73 -11.52
CA VAL A 181 12.63 -17.98 -11.54
C VAL A 181 13.00 -19.20 -10.70
N VAL A 182 12.35 -19.40 -9.56
CA VAL A 182 12.50 -20.63 -8.75
C VAL A 182 12.19 -21.88 -9.60
N HIS A 183 11.16 -21.80 -10.43
CA HIS A 183 10.77 -22.87 -11.35
C HIS A 183 11.51 -22.85 -12.70
N GLN A 184 12.46 -21.93 -12.87
CA GLN A 184 13.26 -21.77 -14.10
C GLN A 184 12.41 -21.57 -15.38
N GLU A 185 11.23 -20.96 -15.23
CA GLU A 185 10.38 -20.51 -16.33
C GLU A 185 10.89 -19.19 -16.93
N PHE A 186 11.57 -18.38 -16.10
CA PHE A 186 12.26 -17.16 -16.48
C PHE A 186 13.69 -17.16 -15.92
N ASP A 187 14.61 -16.50 -16.61
CA ASP A 187 16.01 -16.40 -16.19
C ASP A 187 16.19 -15.40 -15.04
N ALA A 188 15.38 -14.33 -15.02
CA ALA A 188 15.41 -13.27 -14.03
C ALA A 188 14.03 -12.76 -13.63
N ALA A 189 13.92 -12.10 -12.48
CA ALA A 189 12.68 -11.44 -12.04
C ALA A 189 12.94 -10.10 -11.35
N ALA A 190 11.98 -9.19 -11.53
CA ALA A 190 11.92 -7.89 -10.87
C ALA A 190 11.06 -7.94 -9.60
N THR A 191 11.59 -7.49 -8.47
CA THR A 191 10.91 -7.50 -7.17
C THR A 191 11.40 -6.38 -6.25
N THR A 192 10.99 -6.38 -4.98
CA THR A 192 11.62 -5.57 -3.93
C THR A 192 12.72 -6.37 -3.24
N GLU A 193 13.75 -5.68 -2.75
CA GLU A 193 14.81 -6.32 -1.98
C GLU A 193 14.26 -7.04 -0.74
N GLY A 194 13.33 -6.41 -0.01
CA GLY A 194 12.73 -7.03 1.19
C GLY A 194 12.01 -8.33 0.90
N ILE A 195 11.24 -8.40 -0.20
CA ILE A 195 10.59 -9.65 -0.61
C ILE A 195 11.65 -10.67 -1.06
N ALA A 196 12.62 -10.28 -1.88
CA ALA A 196 13.70 -11.17 -2.31
C ALA A 196 14.45 -11.78 -1.12
N GLN A 197 14.86 -10.95 -0.15
CA GLN A 197 15.57 -11.40 1.05
C GLN A 197 14.74 -12.37 1.87
N ARG A 198 13.43 -12.14 1.98
CA ARG A 198 12.52 -13.07 2.66
C ARG A 198 12.47 -14.43 1.96
N PHE A 199 12.42 -14.46 0.63
CA PHE A 199 12.47 -15.73 -0.12
C PHE A 199 13.82 -16.43 0.07
N ILE A 200 14.94 -15.71 0.03
CA ILE A 200 16.26 -16.26 0.32
C ILE A 200 16.31 -16.86 1.73
N ASN A 201 15.83 -16.13 2.74
CA ASN A 201 15.81 -16.58 4.13
C ASN A 201 14.92 -17.81 4.34
N ASN A 202 13.89 -17.98 3.49
CA ASN A 202 13.02 -19.15 3.47
C ASN A 202 13.60 -20.35 2.68
N GLY A 203 14.84 -20.23 2.17
CA GLY A 203 15.53 -21.32 1.49
C GLY A 203 15.18 -21.49 0.00
N TYR A 204 14.55 -20.50 -0.63
CA TYR A 204 14.32 -20.54 -2.08
C TYR A 204 15.64 -20.32 -2.85
N PRO A 205 15.89 -21.06 -3.95
CA PRO A 205 17.17 -21.08 -4.65
C PRO A 205 17.34 -19.87 -5.59
N ILE A 206 17.32 -18.66 -5.03
CA ILE A 206 17.48 -17.40 -5.76
C ILE A 206 18.62 -16.56 -5.18
N LYS A 207 19.18 -15.67 -6.00
CA LYS A 207 20.16 -14.66 -5.57
C LYS A 207 19.81 -13.30 -6.16
N ILE A 208 20.12 -12.22 -5.44
CA ILE A 208 19.98 -10.85 -5.91
C ILE A 208 21.25 -10.49 -6.70
N ILE A 209 21.10 -9.99 -7.94
CA ILE A 209 22.24 -9.54 -8.77
C ILE A 209 22.34 -8.02 -8.86
N ARG A 210 21.25 -7.31 -8.56
CA ARG A 210 21.22 -5.85 -8.59
C ARG A 210 20.13 -5.32 -7.65
N THR A 211 20.44 -4.25 -6.94
CA THR A 211 19.47 -3.44 -6.20
C THR A 211 19.50 -2.00 -6.71
N SER A 212 18.39 -1.26 -6.53
CA SER A 212 18.35 0.18 -6.76
C SER A 212 18.85 0.97 -5.54
N GLU A 213 19.01 2.28 -5.70
CA GLU A 213 18.95 3.21 -4.57
C GLU A 213 17.59 3.14 -3.85
N PHE A 214 17.49 3.77 -2.68
CA PHE A 214 16.21 3.92 -2.00
C PHE A 214 15.20 4.64 -2.89
N LEU A 215 14.01 4.06 -2.97
CA LEU A 215 12.92 4.53 -3.80
C LEU A 215 12.01 5.47 -3.01
N ALA A 216 11.28 6.31 -3.75
CA ALA A 216 10.13 7.01 -3.20
C ALA A 216 9.19 6.02 -2.48
N PRO A 217 8.60 6.41 -1.35
CA PRO A 217 7.90 5.50 -0.46
C PRO A 217 6.58 5.01 -1.02
N THR A 218 6.09 3.93 -0.42
CA THR A 218 4.67 3.59 -0.52
C THR A 218 3.92 4.43 0.50
N VAL A 219 2.79 5.03 0.12
CA VAL A 219 2.05 5.96 0.97
C VAL A 219 0.67 5.44 1.31
N ILE A 220 0.17 5.85 2.48
CA ILE A 220 -1.27 5.88 2.75
C ILE A 220 -1.80 7.23 2.27
N VAL A 221 -2.80 7.17 1.41
CA VAL A 221 -3.54 8.35 0.94
C VAL A 221 -5.00 8.21 1.25
N ALA A 222 -5.67 9.34 1.46
CA ALA A 222 -7.09 9.43 1.68
C ALA A 222 -7.80 10.09 0.49
N SER A 223 -9.04 9.66 0.26
CA SER A 223 -10.00 10.40 -0.55
C SER A 223 -10.21 11.80 0.04
N ASP A 224 -10.47 12.80 -0.82
CA ASP A 224 -10.78 14.16 -0.39
C ASP A 224 -12.11 14.25 0.37
N GLN A 225 -13.01 13.29 0.14
CA GLN A 225 -14.29 13.14 0.81
C GLN A 225 -14.15 12.73 2.28
N LEU A 226 -13.00 12.18 2.69
CA LEU A 226 -12.76 11.81 4.08
C LEU A 226 -12.67 13.08 4.92
N PRO A 227 -13.52 13.29 5.95
CA PRO A 227 -13.52 14.51 6.76
C PRO A 227 -12.13 14.87 7.30
N ILE A 228 -11.81 16.17 7.30
CA ILE A 228 -10.50 16.67 7.77
C ILE A 228 -10.16 16.20 9.18
N THR A 229 -11.15 16.15 10.07
CA THR A 229 -10.99 15.67 11.45
C THR A 229 -10.60 14.19 11.52
N GLN A 230 -11.07 13.37 10.58
CA GLN A 230 -10.65 11.96 10.48
C GLN A 230 -9.24 11.86 9.89
N ARG A 231 -8.90 12.68 8.90
CA ARG A 231 -7.54 12.73 8.33
C ARG A 231 -6.51 13.14 9.38
N GLU A 232 -6.80 14.16 10.18
CA GLU A 232 -5.92 14.62 11.27
C GLU A 232 -5.69 13.53 12.31
N LYS A 233 -6.74 12.79 12.71
CA LYS A 233 -6.60 11.63 13.61
C LYS A 233 -5.74 10.53 13.02
N LEU A 234 -5.86 10.25 11.72
CA LEU A 234 -5.04 9.26 11.04
C LEU A 234 -3.56 9.68 11.02
N ILE A 235 -3.28 10.94 10.69
CA ILE A 235 -1.93 11.51 10.71
C ILE A 235 -1.35 11.43 12.12
N GLU A 236 -2.11 11.85 13.13
CA GLU A 236 -1.66 11.82 14.52
C GLU A 236 -1.32 10.40 14.99
N ALA A 237 -2.22 9.46 14.71
CA ALA A 237 -2.06 8.05 15.07
C ALA A 237 -0.85 7.40 14.40
N LEU A 238 -0.69 7.59 13.08
CA LEU A 238 0.35 6.91 12.31
C LEU A 238 1.74 7.52 12.53
N LEU A 239 1.84 8.83 12.74
CA LEU A 239 3.13 9.52 12.84
C LEU A 239 3.64 9.67 14.28
N PHE A 240 2.75 9.82 15.26
CA PHE A 240 3.15 10.18 16.63
C PHE A 240 2.76 9.15 17.69
N ASN A 241 1.70 8.37 17.46
CA ASN A 241 1.21 7.37 18.42
C ASN A 241 1.13 5.94 17.85
N PRO A 242 2.12 5.45 17.07
CA PRO A 242 2.00 4.16 16.41
C PRO A 242 1.83 3.03 17.42
N ALA A 243 0.92 2.09 17.13
CA ALA A 243 0.78 0.91 17.98
C ALA A 243 2.10 0.10 18.00
N PRO A 244 2.54 -0.35 19.19
CA PRO A 244 3.89 -0.89 19.40
C PRO A 244 4.15 -2.22 18.68
N ASP A 245 3.10 -2.90 18.24
CA ASP A 245 3.13 -4.19 17.56
C ASP A 245 2.91 -4.08 16.04
N LEU A 246 2.80 -2.87 15.49
CA LEU A 246 2.71 -2.69 14.04
C LEU A 246 4.05 -2.99 13.38
N GLU A 247 4.01 -3.82 12.32
CA GLU A 247 5.16 -4.03 11.43
C GLU A 247 5.49 -2.78 10.58
N PHE A 248 4.64 -1.75 10.64
CA PHE A 248 4.78 -0.52 9.87
C PHE A 248 5.52 0.55 10.65
N ASN A 249 6.48 1.19 9.98
CA ASN A 249 7.11 2.42 10.44
C ASN A 249 6.73 3.55 9.47
N PHE A 250 5.82 4.41 9.93
CA PHE A 250 5.31 5.52 9.13
C PHE A 250 6.06 6.82 9.42
N TYR A 251 6.18 7.66 8.40
CA TYR A 251 6.80 8.99 8.48
C TYR A 251 6.05 10.01 7.63
N ASP A 252 6.30 11.29 7.89
CA ASP A 252 5.68 12.40 7.18
C ASP A 252 6.18 12.48 5.72
N VAL A 253 5.30 12.82 4.79
CA VAL A 253 5.59 12.77 3.36
C VAL A 253 4.96 13.94 2.62
N ALA A 254 5.68 14.44 1.63
CA ALA A 254 5.25 15.52 0.78
C ALA A 254 5.36 15.15 -0.71
N ASP A 255 4.64 15.88 -1.56
CA ASP A 255 4.57 15.63 -3.00
C ASP A 255 5.94 15.71 -3.70
N GLU A 256 6.89 16.46 -3.13
CA GLU A 256 8.26 16.61 -3.64
C GLU A 256 9.01 15.27 -3.72
N GLU A 257 8.67 14.30 -2.86
CA GLU A 257 9.28 12.96 -2.89
C GLU A 257 8.96 12.19 -4.19
N PHE A 258 7.93 12.62 -4.94
CA PHE A 258 7.48 11.95 -6.16
C PHE A 258 7.95 12.64 -7.45
N VAL A 259 8.71 13.73 -7.38
CA VAL A 259 9.20 14.46 -8.57
C VAL A 259 10.08 13.57 -9.47
N GLU A 260 11.00 12.83 -8.86
CA GLU A 260 11.89 11.92 -9.60
C GLU A 260 11.10 10.76 -10.22
N VAL A 261 10.09 10.27 -9.52
CA VAL A 261 9.17 9.23 -10.01
C VAL A 261 8.51 9.73 -11.30
N ALA A 262 7.90 10.93 -11.29
CA ALA A 262 7.27 11.53 -12.46
C ALA A 262 8.25 11.67 -13.65
N ARG A 263 9.51 12.05 -13.37
CA ARG A 263 10.56 12.16 -14.38
C ARG A 263 10.88 10.79 -15.02
N ILE A 264 10.95 9.72 -14.22
CA ILE A 264 11.19 8.36 -14.70
C ILE A 264 10.03 7.87 -15.55
N LEU A 265 8.77 8.02 -15.10
CA LEU A 265 7.59 7.61 -15.89
C LEU A 265 7.60 8.28 -17.26
N HIS A 266 7.78 9.61 -17.31
CA HIS A 266 7.78 10.38 -18.55
C HIS A 266 8.86 9.92 -19.55
N LYS A 267 10.00 9.45 -19.05
CA LYS A 267 11.09 8.92 -19.89
C LYS A 267 10.87 7.49 -20.37
N LEU A 268 10.06 6.69 -19.68
CA LEU A 268 9.86 5.26 -19.96
C LEU A 268 8.55 4.94 -20.68
N GLU A 269 7.59 5.86 -20.65
CA GLU A 269 6.31 5.78 -21.37
C GLU A 269 6.37 6.45 -22.76
N ARG A 270 7.51 7.07 -23.12
CA ARG A 270 7.82 7.56 -24.47
C ARG A 270 8.68 6.55 -25.22
#